data_AF-G1VIQ3-F1
#
_entry.id   AF-G1VIQ3-F1
#
_cell.length_a   1.000
_cell.length_b   1.000
_cell.length_c   1.000
_cell.angle_alpha   90.00
_cell.angle_beta   90.00
_cell.angle_gamma   90.00
#
_symmetry.space_group_name_H-M   'P 1'
#
loop_
_entity.id
_entity.type
_entity.pdbx_description
1 polymer ?
#
loop_
_entity_poly.entity_id
_entity_poly.type
_entity_poly.pdbx_seq_one_letter_code
_entity_poly.pdbx_strand_id
1 'polypeptide(L)'
;MRLKELVDIVLVMENDINPNDIYFVDDPDGYTNLREKGMLSSKVLKHVPTNEMITILDNNGNWCKVQVKDGTVGYIHKSRIRRALQNVCQ
;
A
#
# COMPACT_ATOMS: atom_id res chain seq x y z
N MET A 1 -10.14 -9.58 -22.98
CA MET A 1 -10.43 -8.47 -22.04
C MET A 1 -11.76 -8.79 -21.37
N ARG A 2 -11.68 -9.27 -20.11
CA ARG A 2 -12.74 -9.71 -19.16
C ARG A 2 -12.11 -10.67 -18.13
N LEU A 3 -11.10 -11.44 -18.58
CA LEU A 3 -10.39 -12.38 -17.74
C LEU A 3 -9.36 -11.70 -16.80
N LYS A 4 -8.74 -10.59 -17.21
CA LYS A 4 -7.77 -9.87 -16.36
C LYS A 4 -8.42 -9.35 -15.09
N GLU A 5 -9.58 -8.68 -15.20
CA GLU A 5 -10.29 -8.14 -14.02
C GLU A 5 -10.72 -9.25 -13.04
N LEU A 6 -11.13 -10.42 -13.54
CA LEU A 6 -11.47 -11.56 -12.71
C LEU A 6 -10.25 -12.21 -12.05
N VAL A 7 -9.10 -12.26 -12.75
CA VAL A 7 -7.83 -12.76 -12.19
C VAL A 7 -7.29 -11.81 -11.14
N ASP A 8 -7.35 -10.49 -11.39
CA ASP A 8 -6.94 -9.46 -10.45
C ASP A 8 -7.82 -9.53 -9.18
N ILE A 9 -9.13 -9.73 -9.31
CA ILE A 9 -10.04 -9.93 -8.16
C ILE A 9 -9.71 -11.21 -7.38
N VAL A 10 -9.41 -12.33 -8.06
CA VAL A 10 -9.10 -13.61 -7.38
C VAL A 10 -7.76 -13.56 -6.63
N LEU A 11 -6.72 -12.93 -7.19
CA LEU A 11 -5.43 -12.73 -6.48
C LEU A 11 -5.58 -11.85 -5.23
N VAL A 12 -6.57 -10.97 -5.24
CA VAL A 12 -6.90 -10.08 -4.13
C VAL A 12 -7.72 -10.81 -3.05
N MET A 13 -8.20 -12.04 -3.26
CA MET A 13 -8.92 -12.81 -2.23
C MET A 13 -8.01 -13.63 -1.32
N GLU A 14 -6.75 -13.90 -1.72
CA GLU A 14 -5.75 -14.59 -0.87
C GLU A 14 -5.08 -13.64 0.13
N ASN A 15 -5.21 -12.34 -0.08
CA ASN A 15 -4.66 -11.26 0.73
C ASN A 15 -5.84 -10.42 1.21
N ASP A 16 -5.96 -10.03 2.48
CA ASP A 16 -7.13 -9.26 3.00
C ASP A 16 -7.20 -7.80 2.46
N ILE A 17 -7.03 -7.58 1.16
CA ILE A 17 -7.01 -6.27 0.50
C ILE A 17 -8.39 -6.06 -0.12
N ASN A 18 -9.23 -5.24 0.50
CA ASN A 18 -10.48 -4.86 -0.14
C ASN A 18 -10.21 -3.74 -1.17
N PRO A 19 -10.63 -3.88 -2.44
CA PRO A 19 -10.40 -2.85 -3.47
C PRO A 19 -11.13 -1.52 -3.20
N ASN A 20 -12.12 -1.51 -2.31
CA ASN A 20 -12.83 -0.29 -1.89
C ASN A 20 -12.20 0.39 -0.66
N ASP A 21 -11.18 -0.25 -0.06
CA ASP A 21 -10.46 0.35 1.06
C ASP A 21 -9.46 1.38 0.55
N ILE A 22 -9.46 2.55 1.18
CA ILE A 22 -8.49 3.59 0.91
C ILE A 22 -7.36 3.46 1.93
N TYR A 23 -6.12 3.44 1.44
CA TYR A 23 -4.93 3.39 2.28
C TYR A 23 -4.11 4.67 2.14
N PHE A 24 -3.48 5.09 3.23
CA PHE A 24 -2.58 6.24 3.23
C PHE A 24 -1.39 5.99 4.15
N VAL A 25 -0.30 6.74 3.91
CA VAL A 25 0.89 6.73 4.77
C VAL A 25 0.62 7.49 6.06
N ASP A 26 0.94 6.88 7.20
CA ASP A 26 0.85 7.48 8.53
C ASP A 26 2.20 7.30 9.23
N ASP A 27 3.00 8.36 9.22
CA ASP A 27 4.34 8.36 9.79
C ASP A 27 4.55 9.59 10.68
N PRO A 28 4.95 9.43 11.96
CA PRO A 28 5.22 10.55 12.87
C PRO A 28 6.37 11.44 12.40
N ASP A 29 7.27 10.94 11.57
CA ASP A 29 8.39 11.70 11.00
C ASP A 29 7.95 12.58 9.81
N GLY A 30 6.67 12.51 9.43
CA GLY A 30 6.08 13.26 8.31
C GLY A 30 6.30 12.62 6.94
N TYR A 31 7.09 11.54 6.86
CA TYR A 31 7.27 10.73 5.66
C TYR A 31 7.74 9.33 6.02
N THR A 32 7.54 8.39 5.09
CA THR A 32 8.09 7.04 5.17
C THR A 32 8.98 6.72 3.96
N ASN A 33 9.80 5.67 4.08
CA ASN A 33 10.69 5.23 3.01
C ASN A 33 9.97 4.22 2.11
N LEU A 34 9.83 4.54 0.82
CA LEU A 34 9.50 3.54 -0.20
C LEU A 34 10.80 2.80 -0.56
N ARG A 35 10.85 1.50 -0.29
CA ARG A 35 12.05 0.68 -0.53
C ARG A 35 11.88 -0.24 -1.72
N GLU A 36 12.99 -0.63 -2.32
CA GLU A 36 12.98 -1.57 -3.46
C GLU A 36 12.52 -2.98 -3.06
N LYS A 37 12.82 -3.41 -1.82
CA LYS A 37 12.43 -4.70 -1.23
C LYS A 37 11.91 -4.52 0.19
N GLY A 38 11.12 -5.48 0.66
CA GLY A 38 10.57 -5.53 2.02
C GLY A 38 11.61 -5.84 3.10
N MET A 39 12.60 -4.96 3.28
CA MET A 39 13.61 -5.06 4.35
C MET A 39 14.25 -3.70 4.65
N LEU A 40 14.72 -3.51 5.88
CA LEU A 40 15.28 -2.24 6.36
C LEU A 40 16.58 -1.83 5.65
N SER A 41 17.38 -2.80 5.18
CA SER A 41 18.64 -2.56 4.47
C SER A 41 18.47 -2.32 2.96
N SER A 42 17.25 -2.47 2.42
CA SER A 42 17.01 -2.27 1.00
C SER A 42 17.14 -0.80 0.61
N LYS A 43 17.57 -0.57 -0.63
CA LYS A 43 17.66 0.76 -1.25
C LYS A 43 16.34 1.51 -1.09
N VAL A 44 16.43 2.76 -0.62
CA VAL A 44 15.31 3.70 -0.62
C VAL A 44 15.15 4.24 -2.04
N LEU A 45 13.97 4.05 -2.62
CA LEU A 45 13.60 4.58 -3.93
C LEU A 45 13.18 6.04 -3.82
N LYS A 46 12.38 6.37 -2.81
CA LYS A 46 11.91 7.72 -2.50
C LYS A 46 11.35 7.84 -1.09
N HIS A 47 11.13 9.07 -0.66
CA HIS A 47 10.29 9.38 0.50
C HIS A 47 8.84 9.60 0.06
N VAL A 48 7.91 9.09 0.87
CA VAL A 48 6.47 9.23 0.65
C VAL A 48 5.91 9.99 1.85
N PRO A 49 5.40 11.23 1.66
CA PRO A 49 4.84 12.03 2.73
C PRO A 49 3.69 11.33 3.47
N THR A 50 3.57 11.63 4.76
CA THR A 50 2.37 11.30 5.55
C THR A 50 1.13 11.90 4.88
N ASN A 51 0.01 11.18 4.98
CA ASN A 51 -1.28 11.43 4.33
C ASN A 51 -1.29 11.24 2.81
N GLU A 52 -0.18 10.81 2.18
CA GLU A 52 -0.23 10.41 0.77
C GLU A 52 -1.03 9.11 0.62
N MET A 53 -2.01 9.12 -0.28
CA MET A 53 -2.80 7.94 -0.65
C MET A 53 -1.97 6.95 -1.46
N ILE A 54 -2.15 5.67 -1.17
CA ILE A 54 -1.42 4.58 -1.81
C ILE A 54 -2.35 3.43 -2.15
N THR A 55 -1.97 2.65 -3.15
CA THR A 55 -2.63 1.39 -3.49
C THR A 55 -1.81 0.23 -2.95
N ILE A 56 -2.43 -0.66 -2.18
CA ILE A 56 -1.77 -1.89 -1.73
C ILE A 56 -1.89 -2.94 -2.83
N LEU A 57 -0.76 -3.45 -3.30
CA LEU A 57 -0.70 -4.50 -4.32
C LEU A 57 -0.50 -5.89 -3.71
N ASP A 58 0.19 -5.96 -2.57
CA ASP A 58 0.45 -7.17 -1.81
C ASP A 58 0.67 -6.76 -0.34
N ASN A 59 0.09 -7.49 0.60
CA ASN A 59 0.24 -7.24 2.03
C ASN A 59 0.79 -8.45 2.79
N ASN A 60 1.46 -9.39 2.12
CA ASN A 60 2.03 -10.55 2.78
C ASN A 60 3.21 -10.20 3.70
N GLY A 61 3.16 -10.70 4.95
CA GLY A 61 4.20 -10.46 5.96
C GLY A 61 4.16 -9.05 6.56
N ASN A 62 5.32 -8.49 6.93
CA ASN A 62 5.41 -7.19 7.62
C ASN A 62 5.52 -5.98 6.66
N TRP A 63 5.70 -6.24 5.37
CA TRP A 63 5.93 -5.22 4.35
C TRP A 63 4.83 -5.29 3.30
N CYS A 64 4.19 -4.16 3.02
CA CYS A 64 3.25 -4.07 1.91
C CYS A 64 3.99 -3.66 0.66
N LYS A 65 3.73 -4.36 -0.45
CA LYS A 65 4.02 -3.84 -1.78
C LYS A 65 2.95 -2.83 -2.14
N VAL A 66 3.37 -1.63 -2.52
CA VAL A 66 2.46 -0.50 -2.75
C VAL A 66 2.80 0.21 -4.04
N GLN A 67 1.79 0.85 -4.61
CA GLN A 67 1.95 1.84 -5.66
C GLN A 67 1.59 3.22 -5.11
N VAL A 68 2.49 4.18 -5.27
CA VAL A 68 2.28 5.59 -4.88
C VAL A 68 1.69 6.40 -6.03
N LYS A 69 1.28 7.65 -5.76
CA LYS A 69 0.54 8.50 -6.71
C LYS A 69 1.22 8.71 -8.06
N ASP A 70 2.56 8.75 -8.09
CA ASP A 70 3.35 8.92 -9.31
C ASP A 70 3.54 7.61 -10.12
N GLY A 71 2.94 6.51 -9.67
CA GLY A 71 3.01 5.20 -10.30
C GLY A 71 4.20 4.33 -9.85
N THR A 72 5.12 4.87 -9.04
CA THR A 72 6.26 4.10 -8.52
C THR A 72 5.78 2.97 -7.62
N VAL A 73 6.36 1.78 -7.81
CA VAL A 73 6.05 0.59 -7.00
C VAL A 73 7.23 0.27 -6.10
N GLY A 74 6.95 -0.02 -4.84
CA GLY A 74 7.95 -0.42 -3.86
C GLY A 74 7.32 -0.99 -2.59
N TYR A 75 8.09 -1.07 -1.52
CA TYR A 75 7.69 -1.66 -0.25
C TYR A 75 7.71 -0.63 0.88
N ILE A 76 6.64 -0.60 1.67
CA ILE A 76 6.51 0.18 2.90
C ILE A 76 6.18 -0.77 4.05
N HIS A 77 6.77 -0.54 5.22
CA HIS A 77 6.46 -1.35 6.40
C HIS A 77 5.02 -1.09 6.86
N LYS A 78 4.28 -2.16 7.20
CA LYS A 78 2.86 -2.09 7.59
C LYS A 78 2.56 -1.09 8.70
N SER A 79 3.52 -0.90 9.62
CA SER A 79 3.33 0.03 10.74
C SER A 79 3.12 1.49 10.31
N ARG A 80 3.50 1.86 9.08
CA ARG A 80 3.39 3.22 8.52
C ARG A 80 2.22 3.37 7.54
N ILE A 81 1.32 2.38 7.50
CA ILE A 81 0.14 2.39 6.62
C ILE A 81 -1.11 2.35 7.48
N ARG A 82 -2.10 3.15 7.12
CA ARG A 82 -3.44 3.13 7.70
C ARG A 82 -4.49 2.96 6.63
N ARG A 83 -5.56 2.27 7.00
CA ARG A 83 -6.80 2.24 6.24
C ARG A 83 -7.66 3.42 6.69
N ALA A 84 -8.12 4.25 5.76
CA ALA A 84 -9.13 5.24 6.06
C ALA A 84 -10.43 4.53 6.42
N LEU A 85 -11.00 4.86 7.58
CA LEU A 85 -12.34 4.40 7.93
C LEU A 85 -13.31 5.08 6.96
N GLN A 86 -14.10 4.29 6.23
CA GLN A 86 -15.31 4.84 5.63
C GLN A 86 -16.25 5.17 6.80
N ASN A 87 -16.23 6.42 7.23
CA ASN A 87 -17.32 6.96 8.03
C ASN A 87 -18.52 7.02 7.09
N VAL A 88 -19.25 5.92 6.98
CA VAL A 88 -20.66 5.98 6.56
C VAL A 88 -21.31 6.84 7.63
N CYS A 89 -21.67 8.07 7.29
CA CYS A 89 -22.45 8.92 8.18
C CYS A 89 -23.64 8.10 8.68
N GLN A 90 -23.67 7.82 9.98
CA GLN A 90 -24.89 7.41 10.67
C GLN A 90 -25.74 8.64 10.95
#